data_AF-A0A7W6IKW5-F1
#
_entry.id   AF-A0A7W6IKW5-F1
#
_cell.length_a   1.000
_cell.length_b   1.000
_cell.length_c   1.000
_cell.angle_alpha   90.00
_cell.angle_beta   90.00
_cell.angle_gamma   90.00
#
_symmetry.space_group_name_H-M   'P 1'
#
loop_
_entity.id
_entity.type
_entity.pdbx_description
1 polymer ?
#
loop_
_entity_poly.entity_id
_entity_poly.type
_entity_poly.pdbx_seq_one_letter_code
_entity_poly.pdbx_strand_id
1 'polypeptide(L)' 'MNLATGVAVGIAIGAGIGAALDDIALGVGVGVAIGVALGTAGANRSDEDPPDKP' A
#
# COMPACT_ATOMS: atom_id res chain seq x y z
N MET A 1 1.36 5.97 -7.68
CA MET A 1 1.85 5.87 -6.29
C MET A 1 2.94 4.81 -6.27
N ASN A 2 4.11 5.08 -5.70
CA ASN A 2 5.23 4.15 -5.82
C ASN A 2 5.11 3.03 -4.79
N LEU A 3 5.69 1.86 -5.08
CA LEU A 3 5.68 0.70 -4.18
C LEU A 3 6.18 1.09 -2.77
N ALA A 4 7.25 1.87 -2.69
CA ALA A 4 7.82 2.34 -1.42
C ALA A 4 6.82 3.16 -0.59
N THR A 5 6.04 4.03 -1.23
CA THR A 5 5.01 4.83 -0.53
C THR A 5 3.82 3.97 -0.12
N GLY A 6 3.41 3.01 -0.95
CA GLY A 6 2.37 2.05 -0.59
C GLY A 6 2.75 1.21 0.63
N VAL A 7 3.96 0.66 0.65
CA VAL A 7 4.48 -0.15 1.77
C VAL A 7 4.63 0.69 3.04
N ALA A 8 5.14 1.92 2.96
CA ALA A 8 5.27 2.81 4.12
C ALA A 8 3.90 3.12 4.77
N VAL A 9 2.88 3.41 3.95
CA VAL A 9 1.50 3.63 4.44
C VAL A 9 0.92 2.36 5.03
N GLY A 10 1.12 1.22 4.37
CA GLY A 10 0.68 -0.08 4.85
C GLY A 10 1.27 -0.44 6.21
N ILE A 11 2.57 -0.23 6.42
CA ILE A 11 3.24 -0.47 7.71
C ILE A 11 2.70 0.47 8.79
N ALA A 12 2.48 1.75 8.49
CA ALA A 12 1.95 2.70 9.47
C ALA A 12 0.55 2.29 9.96
N ILE A 13 -0.33 1.87 9.03
CA ILE A 13 -1.68 1.38 9.35
C ILE A 13 -1.59 0.04 10.10
N GLY A 14 -0.79 -0.89 9.59
CA GLY A 14 -0.62 -2.22 10.17
C GLY A 14 -0.05 -2.19 11.58
N ALA A 15 0.90 -1.29 11.87
CA ALA A 15 1.45 -1.09 13.20
C ALA A 15 0.38 -0.57 14.18
N GLY A 16 -0.49 0.36 13.75
CA GLY A 16 -1.61 0.83 14.55
C GLY A 16 -2.64 -0.26 14.86
N ILE A 17 -2.97 -1.09 13.87
CA ILE A 17 -3.86 -2.24 14.04
C ILE A 17 -3.23 -3.28 14.97
N GLY A 18 -1.96 -3.61 14.77
CA GLY A 18 -1.24 -4.58 15.60
C GLY A 18 -1.13 -4.13 17.06
N ALA A 19 -0.90 -2.84 17.28
CA ALA A 19 -0.88 -2.25 18.63
C ALA A 19 -2.27 -2.32 19.30
N ALA A 20 -3.35 -2.12 18.54
CA ALA A 20 -4.72 -2.25 19.06
C ALA A 20 -5.13 -3.69 19.38
N LEU A 21 -4.53 -4.66 18.69
CA LEU A 21 -4.80 -6.10 18.85
C LEU A 21 -3.82 -6.79 19.81
N ASP A 22 -2.84 -6.07 20.37
CA ASP A 22 -1.72 -6.62 21.14
C ASP A 22 -0.90 -7.69 20.38
N ASP A 23 -0.97 -7.65 19.04
CA ASP A 23 -0.26 -8.56 18.14
C ASP A 23 0.33 -7.78 16.96
N ILE A 24 1.55 -7.28 17.17
CA ILE A 24 2.31 -6.52 16.16
C ILE A 24 2.67 -7.40 14.96
N ALA A 25 2.88 -8.71 15.15
CA ALA A 25 3.24 -9.59 14.04
C ALA A 25 2.07 -9.69 13.04
N LEU A 26 0.86 -9.88 13.55
CA LEU A 26 -0.35 -9.88 12.72
C LEU A 26 -0.58 -8.52 12.07
N GLY A 27 -0.45 -7.42 12.83
CA GLY A 27 -0.64 -6.06 12.32
C GLY A 27 0.33 -5.71 11.19
N VAL A 28 1.62 -6.00 11.36
CA VAL A 28 2.64 -5.75 10.32
C VAL A 28 2.43 -6.65 9.10
N GLY A 29 2.07 -7.93 9.29
CA GLY A 29 1.77 -8.84 8.17
C GLY A 29 0.62 -8.34 7.31
N VAL A 30 -0.49 -7.93 7.94
CA VAL A 30 -1.64 -7.35 7.24
C VAL A 30 -1.29 -6.00 6.61
N GLY A 31 -0.57 -5.15 7.33
CA GLY A 31 -0.12 -3.84 6.85
C GLY A 31 0.75 -3.92 5.61
N VAL A 32 1.71 -4.84 5.56
CA VAL A 32 2.56 -5.07 4.39
C VAL A 32 1.74 -5.58 3.21
N ALA A 33 0.82 -6.53 3.42
CA ALA A 33 -0.04 -7.03 2.35
C ALA A 33 -0.89 -5.91 1.71
N ILE A 34 -1.51 -5.06 2.54
CA ILE A 34 -2.29 -3.90 2.09
C ILE A 34 -1.38 -2.88 1.38
N GLY A 35 -0.22 -2.58 1.96
CA GLY A 35 0.72 -1.60 1.42
C GLY A 35 1.28 -2.00 0.05
N VAL A 36 1.61 -3.28 -0.12
CA VAL A 36 2.01 -3.84 -1.42
C VAL A 36 0.86 -3.75 -2.42
N ALA A 37 -0.36 -4.15 -2.04
CA ALA A 37 -1.53 -4.07 -2.92
C ALA A 37 -1.83 -2.64 -3.37
N LEU A 38 -1.75 -1.66 -2.47
CA LEU A 38 -1.93 -0.23 -2.80
C LEU A 38 -0.80 0.31 -3.66
N GLY A 39 0.45 -0.08 -3.37
CA GLY A 39 1.62 0.32 -4.12
C GLY A 39 1.61 -0.21 -5.56
N THR A 40 1.19 -1.47 -5.76
CA THR A 40 1.10 -2.07 -7.10
C THR A 40 -0.16 -1.61 -7.85
N ALA A 41 -1.32 -1.55 -7.19
CA ALA A 41 -2.55 -1.04 -7.82
C ALA A 41 -2.46 0.45 -8.20
N GLY A 42 -1.71 1.24 -7.44
CA GLY A 42 -1.44 2.65 -7.73
C GLY A 42 -0.29 2.89 -8.70
N ALA A 43 0.57 1.90 -8.95
CA ALA A 43 1.57 1.93 -10.02
C ALA A 43 0.90 1.68 -11.39
N ASN A 44 -0.10 0.79 -11.41
CA ASN A 44 -0.85 0.42 -12.61
C ASN A 44 -1.81 1.51 -13.14
N ARG A 45 -1.84 2.70 -12.52
CA ARG A 45 -2.66 3.86 -12.90
C ARG A 45 -1.84 5.04 -13.39
N SER A 46 -0.53 4.88 -13.58
CA SER A 46 0.37 5.96 -14.01
C SER A 46 0.79 5.87 -15.48
N ASP A 47 0.29 4.87 -16.23
CA ASP A 47 0.58 4.66 -17.66
C ASP A 47 -0.66 4.81 -18.57
N GLU A 48 -1.69 5.55 -18.14
CA GLU A 48 -2.76 5.98 -19.06
C GLU A 48 -2.52 7.46 -19.42
N ASP A 49 -1.54 7.69 -20.28
CA ASP A 49 -1.49 8.89 -21.10
C ASP A 49 -2.83 8.99 -21.87
N PRO A 50 -3.50 10.15 -21.88
CA PRO A 50 -4.70 10.33 -22.67
C PRO A 50 -4.36 10.06 -24.14
N PRO A 51 -5.21 9.32 -24.90
CA PRO A 51 -4.97 9.13 -26.31
C PRO A 51 -5.05 10.49 -27.03
N ASP A 52 -3.88 11.02 -27.41
CA ASP A 52 -3.75 12.13 -28.34
C ASP A 52 -4.42 11.73 -29.66
N LYS A 53 -5.59 12.31 -29.92
CA LYS A 53 -6.36 12.16 -31.16
C LYS A 53 -5.92 13.22 -32.17
N PRO A 54 -5.39 12.84 -33.35
CA PRO A 54 -5.56 13.60 -34.58
C PRO A 54 -6.91 13.31 -35.27
#